data_AF-A0A2G0Y855-F1
#
_entry.id   AF-A0A2G0Y855-F1
#
_cell.length_a   1.000
_cell.length_b   1.000
_cell.length_c   1.000
_cell.angle_alpha   90.00
_cell.angle_beta   90.00
_cell.angle_gamma   90.00
#
_symmetry.space_group_name_H-M   'P 1'
#
loop_
_entity.id
_entity.type
_entity.pdbx_description
1 polymer ?
#
loop_
_entity_poly.entity_id
_entity_poly.type
_entity_poly.pdbx_seq_one_letter_code
_entity_poly.pdbx_strand_id
1 'polypeptide(L)'
;MSMTDPLAALVSLQVEVRKGMPTHPAENYQSVRVVADKKNGRVRYTYARVEHGRVKAMSMFVSVDPIDGIACFQIGYAVPEVYRGRGWATEIVVQGLEELRNGLARHGVKQFYIEAVVGTSNLASIKVATKTISQSPELTTDSVSGEAALAFTRLIEC
;
A
#
# COMPACT_ATOMS: atom_id res chain seq x y z
N MET A 1 13.80 -16.59 5.88
CA MET A 1 12.59 -15.74 6.11
C MET A 1 11.77 -15.81 4.84
N SER A 2 10.44 -15.73 4.91
CA SER A 2 9.60 -15.60 3.70
C SER A 2 9.42 -14.14 3.33
N MET A 3 8.97 -13.86 2.10
CA MET A 3 8.53 -12.51 1.75
C MET A 3 7.47 -11.99 2.71
N THR A 4 7.48 -10.66 2.93
CA THR A 4 6.52 -10.00 3.82
C THR A 4 5.09 -10.17 3.29
N ASP A 5 4.18 -10.69 4.11
CA ASP A 5 2.77 -10.82 3.79
C ASP A 5 1.95 -9.64 4.38
N PRO A 6 1.39 -8.73 3.55
CA PRO A 6 0.56 -7.64 4.04
C PRO A 6 -0.75 -8.10 4.72
N LEU A 7 -1.15 -9.37 4.57
CA LEU A 7 -2.33 -9.90 5.26
C LEU A 7 -2.17 -9.90 6.78
N ALA A 8 -0.96 -10.16 7.29
CA ALA A 8 -0.69 -10.08 8.73
C ALA A 8 -0.93 -8.66 9.26
N ALA A 9 -0.51 -7.64 8.51
CA ALA A 9 -0.78 -6.25 8.84
C ALA A 9 -2.28 -5.91 8.76
N LEU A 10 -3.02 -6.49 7.80
CA LEU A 10 -4.46 -6.31 7.71
C LEU A 10 -5.19 -6.89 8.92
N VAL A 11 -4.82 -8.10 9.36
CA VAL A 11 -5.42 -8.75 10.54
C VAL A 11 -5.16 -7.93 11.80
N SER A 12 -3.92 -7.44 11.98
CA SER A 12 -3.59 -6.54 13.09
C SER A 12 -4.43 -5.25 13.03
N LEU A 13 -4.54 -4.62 11.86
CA LEU A 13 -5.36 -3.41 11.69
C LEU A 13 -6.83 -3.66 12.03
N GLN A 14 -7.39 -4.81 11.62
CA GLN A 14 -8.77 -5.19 11.96
C GLN A 14 -8.99 -5.28 13.47
N VAL A 15 -8.03 -5.85 14.22
CA VAL A 15 -8.12 -5.95 15.68
C VAL A 15 -8.09 -4.58 16.32
N GLU A 16 -7.13 -3.73 15.95
CA GLU A 16 -6.96 -2.42 16.57
C GLU A 16 -8.09 -1.45 16.22
N VAL A 17 -8.59 -1.44 14.99
CA VAL A 17 -9.79 -0.66 14.63
C VAL A 17 -11.01 -1.10 15.45
N ARG A 18 -11.19 -2.40 15.69
CA ARG A 18 -12.29 -2.90 16.55
C ARG A 18 -12.14 -2.49 18.01
N LYS A 19 -10.90 -2.33 18.50
CA LYS A 19 -10.61 -1.82 19.85
C LYS A 19 -10.76 -0.29 19.97
N GLY A 20 -11.08 0.40 18.88
CA GLY A 20 -11.28 1.85 18.89
C GLY A 20 -10.01 2.65 18.54
N MET A 21 -9.02 2.04 17.88
CA MET A 21 -7.88 2.79 17.34
C MET A 21 -8.40 3.95 16.48
N PRO A 22 -7.92 5.19 16.72
CA PRO A 22 -8.31 6.34 15.93
C PRO A 22 -8.01 6.15 14.45
N THR A 23 -8.97 6.51 13.62
CA THR A 23 -8.86 6.51 12.16
C THR A 23 -9.53 7.78 11.66
N HIS A 24 -8.96 8.39 10.62
CA HIS A 24 -9.50 9.63 10.04
C HIS A 24 -10.17 9.32 8.70
N PRO A 25 -11.26 10.00 8.34
CA PRO A 25 -11.84 9.85 7.01
C PRO A 25 -10.83 10.30 5.94
N ALA A 26 -10.79 9.58 4.83
CA ALA A 26 -10.16 10.06 3.60
C ALA A 26 -10.99 11.19 3.00
N GLU A 27 -10.37 12.07 2.21
CA GLU A 27 -11.04 13.29 1.73
C GLU A 27 -11.98 13.03 0.56
N ASN A 28 -11.55 12.23 -0.41
CA ASN A 28 -12.29 11.95 -1.65
C ASN A 28 -13.16 10.69 -1.54
N TYR A 29 -12.86 9.82 -0.59
CA TYR A 29 -13.45 8.49 -0.50
C TYR A 29 -14.10 8.22 0.86
N GLN A 30 -15.42 8.41 0.95
CA GLN A 30 -16.17 8.30 2.22
C GLN A 30 -16.02 6.96 2.94
N SER A 31 -15.86 5.85 2.20
CA SER A 31 -15.67 4.51 2.77
C SER A 31 -14.22 4.20 3.14
N VAL A 32 -13.29 5.09 2.83
CA VAL A 32 -11.86 4.93 3.11
C VAL A 32 -11.49 5.76 4.34
N ARG A 33 -10.67 5.17 5.19
CA ARG A 33 -10.09 5.82 6.35
C ARG A 33 -8.58 5.71 6.29
N VAL A 34 -7.89 6.70 6.85
CA VAL A 34 -6.44 6.75 6.94
C VAL A 34 -5.98 6.64 8.39
N VAL A 35 -4.87 5.92 8.56
CA VAL A 35 -4.06 5.89 9.78
C VAL A 35 -2.65 6.29 9.38
N ALA A 36 -2.10 7.31 10.03
CA ALA A 36 -0.73 7.74 9.85
C ALA A 36 0.06 7.42 11.12
N ASP A 37 1.16 6.68 10.98
CA ASP A 37 2.05 6.34 12.08
C ASP A 37 3.51 6.28 11.64
N LYS A 38 4.39 5.85 12.55
CA LYS A 38 5.79 5.56 12.23
C LYS A 38 6.09 4.09 12.51
N LYS A 39 6.61 3.40 11.50
CA LYS A 39 7.13 2.03 11.61
C LYS A 39 8.65 2.07 11.45
N ASN A 40 9.38 1.67 12.49
CA ASN A 40 10.86 1.68 12.49
C ASN A 40 11.45 3.04 12.07
N GLY A 41 10.87 4.14 12.58
CA GLY A 41 11.28 5.52 12.24
C GLY A 41 10.80 6.03 10.88
N ARG A 42 10.26 5.18 10.02
CA ARG A 42 9.72 5.53 8.70
C ARG A 42 8.23 5.86 8.80
N VAL A 43 7.80 6.91 8.13
CA VAL A 43 6.38 7.29 8.09
C VAL A 43 5.61 6.23 7.31
N ARG A 44 4.43 5.86 7.82
CA ARG A 44 3.52 4.95 7.13
C ARG A 44 2.13 5.55 7.10
N TYR A 45 1.55 5.59 5.89
CA TYR A 45 0.15 5.89 5.67
C TYR A 45 -0.58 4.60 5.33
N THR A 46 -1.62 4.28 6.09
CA THR A 46 -2.44 3.10 5.86
C THR A 46 -3.85 3.57 5.50
N TYR A 47 -4.23 3.35 4.24
CA TYR A 47 -5.58 3.58 3.76
C TYR A 47 -6.36 2.27 3.79
N ALA A 48 -7.54 2.31 4.41
CA ALA A 48 -8.34 1.14 4.66
C ALA A 48 -9.81 1.40 4.32
N ARG A 49 -10.40 0.48 3.56
CA ARG A 49 -11.86 0.45 3.38
C ARG A 49 -12.50 -0.08 4.65
N VAL A 50 -13.24 0.76 5.36
CA VAL A 50 -13.90 0.40 6.62
C VAL A 50 -15.40 0.46 6.44
N GLU A 51 -16.07 -0.69 6.53
CA GLU A 51 -17.53 -0.78 6.45
C GLU A 51 -18.06 -1.50 7.69
N HIS A 52 -19.03 -0.89 8.37
CA HIS A 52 -19.64 -1.42 9.60
C HIS A 52 -18.57 -1.82 10.66
N GLY A 53 -17.55 -0.98 10.84
CA GLY A 53 -16.46 -1.21 11.80
C GLY A 53 -15.48 -2.33 11.42
N ARG A 54 -15.51 -2.83 10.17
CA ARG A 54 -14.60 -3.88 9.69
C ARG A 54 -13.76 -3.38 8.52
N VAL A 55 -12.45 -3.59 8.60
CA VAL A 55 -11.53 -3.36 7.48
C VAL A 55 -11.71 -4.46 6.44
N LYS A 56 -12.04 -4.08 5.21
CA LYS A 56 -12.32 -5.00 4.09
C LYS A 56 -11.23 -5.02 3.04
N ALA A 57 -10.42 -3.97 2.96
CA ALA A 57 -9.26 -3.87 2.10
C ALA A 57 -8.31 -2.83 2.70
N MET A 58 -7.01 -2.98 2.44
CA MET A 58 -5.98 -2.07 2.93
C MET A 58 -4.89 -1.88 1.88
N SER A 59 -4.37 -0.65 1.78
CA SER A 59 -3.09 -0.32 1.16
C SER A 59 -2.26 0.50 2.13
N MET A 60 -0.99 0.14 2.30
CA MET A 60 -0.01 0.86 3.10
C MET A 60 1.05 1.47 2.18
N PHE A 61 1.51 2.67 2.53
CA PHE A 61 2.60 3.38 1.89
C PHE A 61 3.62 3.73 2.97
N VAL A 62 4.77 3.04 2.96
CA VAL A 62 5.83 3.20 3.96
C VAL A 62 7.00 3.94 3.31
N SER A 63 7.43 5.06 3.88
CA SER A 63 8.55 5.83 3.33
C SER A 63 9.83 5.01 3.36
N VAL A 64 10.44 4.76 2.21
CA VAL A 64 11.74 4.08 2.09
C VAL A 64 12.82 5.08 1.69
N ASP A 65 14.01 4.59 1.36
CA ASP A 65 15.08 5.48 0.94
C ASP A 65 14.72 6.15 -0.41
N PRO A 66 15.05 7.44 -0.59
CA PRO A 66 14.74 8.14 -1.83
C PRO A 66 15.40 7.50 -3.05
N ILE A 67 14.74 7.60 -4.20
CA ILE A 67 15.31 7.25 -5.51
C ILE A 67 15.73 8.56 -6.16
N ASP A 68 17.02 8.72 -6.45
CA ASP A 68 17.59 9.95 -7.04
C ASP A 68 17.21 11.23 -6.28
N GLY A 69 17.13 11.15 -4.95
CA GLY A 69 16.74 12.27 -4.08
C GLY A 69 15.23 12.56 -4.05
N ILE A 70 14.41 11.83 -4.81
CA ILE A 70 12.96 11.92 -4.81
C ILE A 70 12.40 10.93 -3.77
N ALA A 71 11.50 11.41 -2.91
CA ALA A 71 10.87 10.59 -1.88
C ALA A 71 10.23 9.32 -2.48
N CYS A 72 10.41 8.18 -1.83
CA CYS A 72 9.86 6.90 -2.28
C CYS A 72 9.03 6.24 -1.18
N PHE A 73 7.94 5.58 -1.57
CA PHE A 73 7.10 4.79 -0.68
C PHE A 73 6.99 3.35 -1.18
N GLN A 74 7.41 2.41 -0.35
CA GLN A 74 7.11 1.01 -0.56
C GLN A 74 5.66 0.73 -0.21
N ILE A 75 4.96 0.03 -1.11
CA ILE A 75 3.55 -0.25 -0.97
C ILE A 75 3.29 -1.70 -0.63
N GLY A 76 2.30 -1.92 0.24
CA GLY A 76 1.78 -3.25 0.55
C GLY A 76 0.26 -3.20 0.63
N TYR A 77 -0.42 -4.22 0.11
CA TYR A 77 -1.89 -4.24 0.09
C TYR A 77 -2.43 -5.64 0.38
N ALA A 78 -3.62 -5.69 0.97
CA ALA A 78 -4.27 -6.93 1.32
C ALA A 78 -5.79 -6.81 1.29
N VAL A 79 -6.43 -7.95 1.03
CA VAL A 79 -7.87 -8.17 1.09
C VAL A 79 -8.10 -9.53 1.75
N PRO A 80 -9.01 -9.65 2.74
CA PRO A 80 -9.40 -10.93 3.32
C PRO A 80 -9.89 -11.90 2.25
N GLU A 81 -9.64 -13.19 2.43
CA GLU A 81 -9.96 -14.21 1.42
C GLU A 81 -11.42 -14.19 0.98
N VAL A 82 -12.33 -14.04 1.94
CA VAL A 82 -13.80 -13.94 1.73
C VAL A 82 -14.23 -12.77 0.83
N TYR A 83 -13.33 -11.83 0.58
CA TYR A 83 -13.56 -10.61 -0.19
C TYR A 83 -12.70 -10.53 -1.47
N ARG A 84 -11.85 -11.53 -1.75
CA ARG A 84 -11.06 -11.60 -2.99
C ARG A 84 -11.96 -11.77 -4.22
N GLY A 85 -11.42 -11.48 -5.39
CA GLY A 85 -12.13 -11.60 -6.68
C GLY A 85 -13.11 -10.46 -6.99
N ARG A 86 -13.18 -9.42 -6.15
CA ARG A 86 -14.12 -8.29 -6.29
C ARG A 86 -13.47 -6.98 -6.75
N GLY A 87 -12.18 -7.01 -7.11
CA GLY A 87 -11.42 -5.82 -7.50
C GLY A 87 -10.93 -4.93 -6.36
N TRP A 88 -11.27 -5.23 -5.10
CA TRP A 88 -10.97 -4.34 -3.96
C TRP A 88 -9.49 -4.08 -3.70
N ALA A 89 -8.58 -4.98 -4.06
CA ALA A 89 -7.14 -4.74 -3.93
C ALA A 89 -6.68 -3.63 -4.89
N THR A 90 -7.12 -3.68 -6.14
CA THR A 90 -6.87 -2.62 -7.13
C THR A 90 -7.52 -1.32 -6.70
N GLU A 91 -8.78 -1.37 -6.26
CA GLU A 91 -9.54 -0.20 -5.83
C GLU A 91 -8.87 0.52 -4.66
N ILE A 92 -8.50 -0.20 -3.59
CA ILE A 92 -7.89 0.44 -2.41
C ILE A 92 -6.50 1.01 -2.71
N VAL A 93 -5.72 0.38 -3.60
CA VAL A 93 -4.42 0.91 -4.02
C VAL A 93 -4.58 2.21 -4.80
N VAL A 94 -5.53 2.27 -5.73
CA VAL A 94 -5.83 3.50 -6.49
C VAL A 94 -6.32 4.60 -5.56
N GLN A 95 -7.31 4.32 -4.71
CA GLN A 95 -7.87 5.29 -3.77
C GLN A 95 -6.80 5.80 -2.79
N GLY A 96 -6.01 4.89 -2.20
CA GLY A 96 -4.95 5.25 -1.28
C GLY A 96 -3.82 6.05 -1.94
N LEU A 97 -3.48 5.74 -3.19
CA LEU A 97 -2.47 6.49 -3.95
C LEU A 97 -2.94 7.91 -4.25
N GLU A 98 -4.19 8.09 -4.67
CA GLU A 98 -4.75 9.42 -4.93
C GLU A 98 -4.84 10.27 -3.66
N GLU A 99 -5.26 9.68 -2.54
CA GLU A 99 -5.29 10.35 -1.24
C GLU A 99 -3.89 10.76 -0.78
N LEU A 100 -2.91 9.86 -0.90
CA LEU A 100 -1.52 10.15 -0.56
C LEU A 100 -0.99 11.30 -1.43
N ARG A 101 -1.19 11.21 -2.76
CA ARG A 101 -0.78 12.22 -3.73
C ARG A 101 -1.36 13.58 -3.38
N ASN A 102 -2.66 13.67 -3.11
CA ASN A 102 -3.32 14.93 -2.74
C ASN A 102 -2.81 15.48 -1.41
N GLY A 103 -2.63 14.61 -0.40
CA GLY A 103 -2.06 14.99 0.89
C GLY A 103 -0.66 15.57 0.76
N LEU A 104 0.22 14.88 0.03
CA LEU A 104 1.59 15.34 -0.21
C LEU A 104 1.63 16.63 -1.04
N ALA A 105 0.77 16.76 -2.06
CA ALA A 105 0.65 17.96 -2.89
C ALA A 105 0.34 19.21 -2.07
N ARG A 106 -0.60 19.11 -1.11
CA ARG A 106 -0.95 20.20 -0.18
C ARG A 106 0.23 20.63 0.70
N HIS A 107 1.17 19.72 0.94
CA HIS A 107 2.41 20.00 1.69
C HIS A 107 3.59 20.37 0.79
N GLY A 108 3.36 20.68 -0.49
CA GLY A 108 4.36 21.21 -1.42
C GLY A 108 5.20 20.16 -2.14
N VAL A 109 4.93 18.87 -1.95
CA VAL A 109 5.59 17.79 -2.71
C VAL A 109 5.13 17.86 -4.15
N LYS A 110 6.09 17.83 -5.09
CA LYS A 110 5.81 17.87 -6.54
C LYS A 110 5.75 16.50 -7.18
N GLN A 111 6.54 15.57 -6.68
CA GLN A 111 6.61 14.21 -7.18
C GLN A 111 7.15 13.27 -6.11
N PHE A 112 6.80 12.00 -6.23
CA PHE A 112 7.32 10.92 -5.40
C PHE A 112 7.26 9.60 -6.15
N TYR A 113 8.12 8.65 -5.77
CA TYR A 113 8.06 7.28 -6.25
C TYR A 113 7.16 6.43 -5.37
N ILE A 114 6.51 5.46 -5.99
CA ILE A 114 6.00 4.27 -5.31
C ILE A 114 6.70 3.04 -5.84
N GLU A 115 6.93 2.07 -4.96
CA GLU A 115 7.49 0.78 -5.33
C GLU A 115 6.74 -0.39 -4.69
N ALA A 116 6.64 -1.52 -5.39
CA ALA A 116 6.23 -2.80 -4.82
C ALA A 116 7.21 -3.88 -5.24
N VAL A 117 7.59 -4.73 -4.28
CA VAL A 117 8.34 -5.97 -4.53
C VAL A 117 7.39 -7.14 -4.30
N VAL A 118 7.14 -7.92 -5.35
CA VAL A 118 6.15 -9.00 -5.34
C VAL A 118 6.82 -10.31 -5.77
N GLY A 119 6.74 -11.34 -4.94
CA GLY A 119 7.28 -12.67 -5.28
C GLY A 119 6.70 -13.21 -6.59
N THR A 120 7.54 -13.85 -7.40
CA THR A 120 7.19 -14.31 -8.75
C THR A 120 6.03 -15.33 -8.78
N SER A 121 5.78 -16.02 -7.67
CA SER A 121 4.66 -16.96 -7.51
C SER A 121 3.33 -16.27 -7.14
N ASN A 122 3.34 -15.01 -6.72
CA ASN A 122 2.13 -14.29 -6.29
C ASN A 122 1.42 -13.61 -7.47
N LEU A 123 0.80 -14.45 -8.32
CA LEU A 123 0.11 -14.00 -9.54
C LEU A 123 -1.01 -12.98 -9.28
N ALA A 124 -1.65 -13.04 -8.11
CA ALA A 124 -2.71 -12.10 -7.75
C ALA A 124 -2.16 -10.70 -7.50
N SER A 125 -1.11 -10.58 -6.68
CA SER A 125 -0.44 -9.30 -6.44
C SER A 125 0.27 -8.78 -7.69
N ILE A 126 0.87 -9.66 -8.51
CA ILE A 126 1.44 -9.26 -9.80
C ILE A 126 0.38 -8.57 -10.66
N LYS A 127 -0.82 -9.15 -10.80
CA LYS A 127 -1.92 -8.53 -11.55
C LYS A 127 -2.37 -7.18 -10.98
N VAL A 128 -2.35 -7.00 -9.66
CA VAL A 128 -2.68 -5.70 -9.03
C VAL A 128 -1.58 -4.69 -9.35
N ALA A 129 -0.32 -5.02 -9.07
CA ALA A 129 0.84 -4.17 -9.31
C ALA A 129 0.99 -3.77 -10.78
N THR A 130 0.78 -4.70 -11.72
CA THR A 130 0.77 -4.43 -13.17
C THR A 130 -0.27 -3.39 -13.56
N LYS A 131 -1.45 -3.42 -12.92
CA LYS A 131 -2.55 -2.50 -13.24
C LYS A 131 -2.38 -1.12 -12.61
N THR A 132 -1.80 -1.05 -11.41
CA THR A 132 -1.80 0.18 -10.60
C THR A 132 -0.44 0.89 -10.56
N ILE A 133 0.66 0.14 -10.74
CA ILE A 133 2.03 0.64 -10.59
C ILE A 133 2.74 0.68 -11.94
N SER A 134 3.09 -0.46 -12.54
CA SER A 134 3.87 -0.48 -13.79
C SER A 134 3.60 -1.74 -14.58
N GLN A 135 3.49 -1.61 -15.91
CA GLN A 135 3.34 -2.75 -16.82
C GLN A 135 4.66 -3.47 -17.11
N SER A 136 5.79 -2.85 -16.76
CA SER A 136 7.14 -3.34 -17.06
C SER A 136 7.93 -3.51 -15.75
N PRO A 137 7.66 -4.55 -14.95
CA PRO A 137 8.45 -4.82 -13.76
C PRO A 137 9.84 -5.34 -14.12
N GLU A 138 10.78 -5.12 -13.20
CA GLU A 138 12.13 -5.66 -13.27
C GLU A 138 12.23 -6.93 -12.41
N LEU A 139 12.97 -7.93 -12.89
CA LEU A 139 13.30 -9.10 -12.07
C LEU A 139 14.31 -8.68 -11.00
N THR A 140 14.04 -9.09 -9.76
CA THR A 140 14.91 -8.82 -8.62
C THR A 140 14.91 -9.98 -7.63
N THR A 141 15.73 -9.87 -6.60
CA THR A 141 15.73 -10.77 -5.45
C THR A 141 15.32 -9.97 -4.22
N ASP A 142 14.32 -10.43 -3.48
CA ASP A 142 13.89 -9.76 -2.25
C ASP A 142 15.04 -9.78 -1.23
N SER A 143 15.37 -8.61 -0.69
CA SER A 143 16.53 -8.43 0.19
C SER A 143 16.36 -9.05 1.58
N VAL A 144 15.13 -9.41 1.97
CA VAL A 144 14.82 -9.97 3.29
C VAL A 144 14.69 -11.49 3.23
N SER A 145 13.98 -12.02 2.23
CA SER A 145 13.74 -13.45 2.07
C SER A 145 14.79 -14.15 1.21
N GLY A 146 15.42 -13.43 0.27
CA GLY A 146 16.28 -14.01 -0.77
C GLY A 146 15.50 -14.67 -1.91
N GLU A 147 14.16 -14.51 -1.96
CA GLU A 147 13.30 -15.10 -2.99
C GLU A 147 13.27 -14.26 -4.27
N ALA A 148 13.08 -14.91 -5.42
CA ALA A 148 12.90 -14.22 -6.69
C ALA A 148 11.59 -13.43 -6.72
N ALA A 149 11.69 -12.16 -7.09
CA ALA A 149 10.59 -11.20 -7.08
C ALA A 149 10.57 -10.32 -8.34
N LEU A 150 9.49 -9.57 -8.47
CA LEU A 150 9.29 -8.52 -9.45
C LEU A 150 9.21 -7.18 -8.73
N ALA A 151 10.08 -6.25 -9.11
CA ALA A 151 10.07 -4.87 -8.66
C ALA A 151 9.24 -4.01 -9.62
N PHE A 152 8.22 -3.36 -9.09
CA PHE A 152 7.37 -2.41 -9.80
C PHE A 152 7.63 -1.03 -9.25
N THR A 153 8.04 -0.10 -10.11
CA THR A 153 8.31 1.29 -9.71
C THR A 153 7.56 2.26 -10.60
N ARG A 154 7.02 3.33 -10.02
CA ARG A 154 6.34 4.39 -10.76
C ARG A 154 6.59 5.76 -10.11
N LEU A 155 6.95 6.75 -10.92
CA LEU A 155 6.95 8.15 -10.53
C LEU A 155 5.53 8.71 -10.58
N ILE A 156 5.13 9.43 -9.54
CA ILE A 156 3.82 10.05 -9.38
C ILE A 156 4.00 11.56 -9.32
N GLU A 157 3.25 12.28 -10.15
CA GLU A 157 3.18 13.74 -10.13
C GLU A 157 2.01 14.21 -9.25
N CYS A 158 2.27 15.22 -8.42
CA CYS A 158 1.34 15.78 -7.43
C CYS A 158 0.55 16.98 -7.95
#